data_AF-A0A9K3E4I2-F1
#
_entry.id   AF-A0A9K3E4I2-F1
#
_cell.length_a   1.000
_cell.length_b   1.000
_cell.length_c   1.000
_cell.angle_alpha   90.00
_cell.angle_beta   90.00
_cell.angle_gamma   90.00
#
_symmetry.space_group_name_H-M   'P 1'
#
loop_
_entity.id
_entity.type
_entity.pdbx_description
1 polymer ?
#
loop_
_entity_poly.entity_id
_entity_poly.type
_entity_poly.pdbx_seq_one_letter_code
_entity_poly.pdbx_strand_id
1 'polypeptide(L)'
;MSCVDREGGRPLDLDVQQIDKNGFTAIQPYGRSQFVAPCLYYGYYGSGITTSAGSSDNNTKGKVAQKPARRTLLIFICMPVSPGNSRVMMISPRNYNIWMDRLLPRWMFHTVQNLVIDSDLYLLHVEEKKIMEAGPSNWQKLCFVPTKSDANVVAFRKWLKIYAGGQIDWGNKFTGSLPPTPPREQLMDRYWSHVVNCSSCNAAYKGLNALAVSLQVFSFALVAIVGATKQAMISMAARNTLVIAAVLCFVGSKWLSHFIYKTFRYHGYNHAS
;
A
#
# COMPACT_ATOMS: atom_id res chain seq x y z
N MET A 1 31.37 -0.79 1.24
CA MET A 1 30.42 -0.38 0.17
C MET A 1 29.21 -1.30 0.25
N SER A 2 28.03 -0.83 0.65
CA SER A 2 26.85 -1.71 0.59
C SER A 2 26.45 -1.87 -0.87
N CYS A 3 26.50 -3.09 -1.39
CA CYS A 3 25.95 -3.43 -2.70
C CYS A 3 24.42 -3.30 -2.59
N VAL A 4 23.91 -2.20 -3.10
CA VAL A 4 22.48 -1.95 -3.20
C VAL A 4 22.17 -1.97 -4.69
N ASP A 5 21.06 -2.57 -5.09
CA ASP A 5 20.64 -2.51 -6.49
C ASP A 5 20.23 -1.08 -6.89
N ARG A 6 19.85 -0.91 -8.16
CA ARG A 6 19.42 0.37 -8.72
C ARG A 6 18.27 1.01 -7.94
N GLU A 7 17.44 0.21 -7.27
CA GLU A 7 16.21 0.62 -6.59
C GLU A 7 16.37 0.74 -5.07
N GLY A 8 17.58 0.52 -4.56
CA GLY A 8 17.83 0.59 -3.11
C GLY A 8 17.61 -0.75 -2.39
N GLY A 9 17.38 -1.84 -3.14
CA GLY A 9 17.21 -3.20 -2.63
C GLY A 9 18.51 -3.84 -2.18
N ARG A 10 18.42 -4.69 -1.16
CA ARG A 10 19.53 -5.50 -0.63
C ARG A 10 19.08 -6.95 -0.55
N PRO A 11 20.01 -7.92 -0.67
CA PRO A 11 19.69 -9.33 -0.45
C PRO A 11 18.98 -9.53 0.90
N LEU A 12 17.86 -10.24 0.87
CA LEU A 12 17.05 -10.53 2.05
C LEU A 12 17.11 -12.03 2.33
N ASP A 13 17.96 -12.41 3.28
CA ASP A 13 18.04 -13.80 3.71
C ASP A 13 16.96 -14.10 4.74
N LEU A 14 15.88 -14.77 4.31
CA LEU A 14 14.85 -15.28 5.20
C LEU A 14 15.17 -16.72 5.60
N ASP A 15 15.14 -16.99 6.90
CA ASP A 15 15.31 -18.33 7.46
C ASP A 15 14.04 -18.76 8.20
N VAL A 16 13.28 -19.66 7.54
CA VAL A 16 12.04 -20.20 8.10
C VAL A 16 12.38 -21.27 9.12
N GLN A 17 11.86 -21.09 10.32
CA GLN A 17 12.05 -22.02 11.43
C GLN A 17 11.03 -23.17 11.32
N GLN A 18 10.27 -23.43 12.38
CA GLN A 18 9.25 -24.47 12.38
C GLN A 18 7.95 -24.02 11.70
N ILE A 19 7.33 -24.95 10.98
CA ILE A 19 5.99 -24.83 10.38
C ILE A 19 5.05 -25.82 11.10
N ASP A 20 3.95 -25.31 11.66
CA ASP A 20 2.92 -26.11 12.33
C ASP A 20 1.50 -25.67 11.92
N LYS A 21 0.46 -26.31 12.46
CA LYS A 21 -0.94 -25.99 12.13
C LYS A 21 -1.34 -24.54 12.41
N ASN A 22 -0.68 -23.87 13.35
CA ASN A 22 -0.95 -22.48 13.73
C ASN A 22 -0.16 -21.48 12.88
N GLY A 23 0.81 -21.92 12.06
CA GLY A 23 1.54 -21.09 11.12
C GLY A 23 3.05 -21.34 11.12
N PHE A 24 3.85 -20.30 10.92
CA PHE A 24 5.32 -20.40 10.92
C PHE A 24 6.00 -19.08 11.29
N THR A 25 7.26 -19.18 11.71
CA THR A 25 8.14 -18.04 11.97
C THR A 25 9.25 -17.98 10.92
N ALA A 26 9.65 -16.77 10.53
CA ALA A 26 10.89 -16.54 9.79
C ALA A 26 11.77 -15.48 10.47
N ILE A 27 13.08 -15.73 10.44
CA ILE A 27 14.12 -14.83 10.94
C ILE A 27 14.77 -14.13 9.75
N GLN A 28 15.12 -12.85 9.92
CA GLN A 28 15.79 -12.06 8.88
C GLN A 28 16.80 -11.07 9.52
N PRO A 29 17.78 -10.54 8.77
CA PRO A 29 18.93 -9.82 9.34
C PRO A 29 18.60 -8.62 10.26
N TYR A 30 17.42 -8.02 10.13
CA TYR A 30 16.98 -6.85 10.91
C TYR A 30 15.57 -7.02 11.49
N GLY A 31 15.14 -8.26 11.69
CA GLY A 31 13.76 -8.51 12.08
C GLY A 31 13.36 -9.96 12.21
N ARG A 32 12.11 -10.16 12.58
CA ARG A 32 11.44 -11.46 12.60
C ARG A 32 10.04 -11.24 12.06
N SER A 33 9.55 -12.19 11.28
CA SER A 33 8.15 -12.25 10.87
C SER A 33 7.50 -13.56 11.30
N GLN A 34 6.17 -13.52 11.38
CA GLN A 34 5.35 -14.67 11.69
C GLN A 34 4.10 -14.63 10.82
N PHE A 35 3.80 -15.79 10.24
CA PHE A 35 2.47 -16.09 9.75
C PHE A 35 1.71 -16.85 10.83
N VAL A 36 0.51 -16.36 11.16
CA VAL A 36 -0.43 -16.97 12.10
C VAL A 36 -1.70 -17.30 11.33
N ALA A 37 -2.05 -18.57 11.36
CA ALA A 37 -3.24 -19.08 10.70
C ALA A 37 -4.51 -18.38 11.21
N PRO A 38 -5.51 -18.12 10.34
CA PRO A 38 -5.51 -18.48 8.92
C PRO A 38 -4.97 -17.38 7.98
N CYS A 39 -4.84 -16.14 8.44
CA CYS A 39 -4.73 -14.98 7.54
C CYS A 39 -3.86 -13.83 8.05
N LEU A 40 -3.17 -13.99 9.17
CA LEU A 40 -2.37 -12.92 9.78
C LEU A 40 -0.90 -13.13 9.44
N TYR A 41 -0.28 -12.13 8.84
CA TYR A 41 1.17 -12.01 8.75
C TYR A 41 1.60 -10.76 9.53
N TYR A 42 2.62 -10.86 10.36
CA TYR A 42 3.20 -9.68 10.98
C TYR A 42 4.71 -9.80 11.13
N GLY A 43 5.40 -8.65 11.12
CA GLY A 43 6.85 -8.61 11.22
C GLY A 43 7.36 -7.36 11.91
N TYR A 44 8.42 -7.50 12.69
CA TYR A 44 9.11 -6.39 13.35
C TYR A 44 10.41 -6.08 12.61
N TYR A 45 10.61 -4.80 12.28
CA TYR A 45 11.79 -4.31 11.57
C TYR A 45 12.41 -3.15 12.34
N GLY A 46 13.73 -3.11 12.49
CA GLY A 46 14.36 -2.05 13.26
C GLY A 46 15.87 -2.09 13.38
N SER A 47 16.45 -0.92 13.66
CA SER A 47 17.86 -0.80 14.03
C SER A 47 18.07 -1.31 15.46
N GLY A 48 19.03 -2.21 15.64
CA GLY A 48 19.34 -2.84 16.94
C GLY A 48 18.60 -4.16 17.21
N ILE A 49 17.90 -4.73 16.21
CA ILE A 49 17.36 -6.09 16.29
C ILE A 49 18.40 -7.04 15.67
N THR A 50 19.35 -7.52 16.48
CA THR A 50 20.22 -8.64 16.11
C THR A 50 19.55 -9.94 16.54
N THR A 51 19.25 -10.83 15.60
CA THR A 51 18.57 -12.11 15.85
C THR A 51 19.51 -13.22 16.33
N SER A 52 20.61 -12.88 17.00
CA SER A 52 21.45 -13.85 17.71
C SER A 52 20.78 -14.22 19.03
N ALA A 53 20.05 -15.33 19.02
CA ALA A 53 19.82 -16.11 20.22
C ALA A 53 21.20 -16.60 20.72
N GLY A 54 21.65 -16.09 21.87
CA GLY A 54 22.88 -16.52 22.53
C GLY A 54 24.04 -15.53 22.41
N SER A 55 24.09 -14.58 23.34
CA SER A 55 25.28 -14.27 24.14
C SER A 55 24.91 -13.14 25.11
N SER A 56 24.65 -13.53 26.36
CA SER A 56 24.64 -12.61 27.49
C SER A 56 26.08 -12.17 27.78
N ASP A 57 26.60 -11.22 27.00
CA ASP A 57 27.82 -10.51 27.41
C ASP A 57 27.44 -9.41 28.39
N ASN A 58 27.44 -9.79 29.67
CA ASN A 58 27.53 -8.86 30.78
C ASN A 58 28.91 -8.19 30.73
N ASN A 59 29.02 -7.05 30.06
CA ASN A 59 30.13 -6.14 30.31
C ASN A 59 29.64 -4.70 30.45
N THR A 60 29.42 -4.33 31.71
CA THR A 60 29.11 -2.99 32.20
C THR A 60 30.26 -2.02 31.94
N LYS A 61 30.15 -1.17 30.90
CA LYS A 61 30.79 0.16 30.89
C LYS A 61 29.92 1.19 30.15
N GLY A 62 29.49 2.23 30.88
CA GLY A 62 28.99 3.50 30.35
C GLY A 62 27.52 3.55 29.96
N LYS A 63 26.63 3.90 30.90
CA LYS A 63 25.24 4.28 30.60
C LYS A 63 25.20 5.67 29.93
N VAL A 64 25.55 5.73 28.64
CA VAL A 64 24.98 6.75 27.76
C VAL A 64 23.54 6.30 27.52
N ALA A 65 22.56 7.17 27.76
CA ALA A 65 21.15 6.87 27.48
C ALA A 65 20.99 6.52 26.00
N GLN A 66 21.04 5.22 25.67
CA GLN A 66 20.81 4.75 24.31
C GLN A 66 19.37 5.12 23.94
N LYS A 67 19.22 5.91 22.88
CA LYS A 67 17.88 6.19 22.32
C LYS A 67 17.18 4.85 22.07
N PRO A 68 15.88 4.74 22.38
CA PRO A 68 15.16 3.48 22.18
C PRO A 68 15.30 3.03 20.73
N ALA A 69 15.56 1.73 20.54
CA ALA A 69 15.67 1.13 19.23
C ALA A 69 14.45 1.49 18.37
N ARG A 70 14.70 1.99 17.15
CA ARG A 70 13.63 2.31 16.20
C ARG A 70 13.01 1.02 15.71
N ARG A 71 11.70 0.89 15.86
CA ARG A 71 10.92 -0.29 15.50
C ARG A 71 9.72 0.13 14.66
N THR A 72 9.52 -0.58 13.57
CA THR A 72 8.31 -0.61 12.77
C THR A 72 7.75 -2.00 12.83
N LEU A 73 6.46 -2.11 13.13
CA LEU A 73 5.72 -3.35 13.00
C LEU A 73 4.94 -3.27 11.68
N LEU A 74 4.93 -4.32 10.89
CA LEU A 74 3.98 -4.52 9.81
C LEU A 74 3.00 -5.58 10.28
N ILE A 75 1.71 -5.28 10.23
CA ILE A 75 0.62 -6.24 10.40
C ILE A 75 -0.13 -6.25 9.09
N PHE A 76 -0.29 -7.43 8.51
CA PHE A 76 -0.91 -7.67 7.23
C PHE A 76 -1.93 -8.80 7.40
N ILE A 77 -3.21 -8.46 7.33
CA ILE A 77 -4.30 -9.43 7.42
C ILE A 77 -4.90 -9.57 6.02
N CYS A 78 -4.89 -10.77 5.46
CA CYS A 78 -5.43 -11.06 4.13
C CYS A 78 -6.51 -12.14 4.22
N MET A 79 -7.77 -11.72 4.27
CA MET A 79 -8.91 -12.61 4.44
C MET A 79 -9.56 -12.90 3.08
N PRO A 80 -9.63 -14.16 2.64
CA PRO A 80 -10.40 -14.51 1.46
C PRO A 80 -11.89 -14.26 1.70
N VAL A 81 -12.58 -13.63 0.74
CA VAL A 81 -14.03 -13.32 0.86
C VAL A 81 -14.88 -14.01 -0.20
N SER A 82 -14.32 -14.20 -1.39
CA SER A 82 -14.87 -15.01 -2.49
C SER A 82 -13.73 -15.34 -3.46
N PRO A 83 -13.89 -16.29 -4.39
CA PRO A 83 -12.89 -16.54 -5.42
C PRO A 83 -12.47 -15.24 -6.14
N GLY A 84 -11.16 -15.02 -6.29
CA GLY A 84 -10.59 -13.83 -6.91
C GLY A 84 -10.69 -12.55 -6.07
N ASN A 85 -11.14 -12.62 -4.82
CA ASN A 85 -11.32 -11.45 -3.96
C ASN A 85 -10.84 -11.73 -2.54
N SER A 86 -9.96 -10.86 -2.06
CA SER A 86 -9.48 -10.87 -0.68
C SER A 86 -9.63 -9.49 -0.05
N ARG A 87 -9.96 -9.46 1.23
CA ARG A 87 -9.92 -8.25 2.05
C ARG A 87 -8.56 -8.12 2.69
N VAL A 88 -7.85 -7.05 2.37
CA VAL A 88 -6.53 -6.74 2.95
C VAL A 88 -6.66 -5.62 3.98
N MET A 89 -6.06 -5.83 5.15
CA MET A 89 -5.84 -4.78 6.15
C MET A 89 -4.35 -4.71 6.45
N MET A 90 -3.74 -3.56 6.13
CA MET A 90 -2.34 -3.29 6.41
C MET A 90 -2.22 -2.22 7.49
N ILE A 91 -1.49 -2.53 8.56
CA ILE A 91 -1.28 -1.65 9.70
C ILE A 91 0.23 -1.59 9.93
N SER A 92 0.78 -0.38 10.04
CA SER A 92 2.24 -0.21 10.19
C SER A 92 2.60 0.72 11.34
N PRO A 93 2.39 0.32 12.61
CA PRO A 93 2.74 1.19 13.73
C PRO A 93 4.26 1.29 13.89
N ARG A 94 4.72 2.47 14.33
CA ARG A 94 6.14 2.76 14.56
C ARG A 94 6.34 3.53 15.86
N ASN A 95 7.48 3.32 16.52
CA ASN A 95 7.82 4.01 17.76
C ASN A 95 8.70 5.25 17.57
N TYR A 96 9.01 5.63 16.33
CA TYR A 96 9.86 6.77 15.98
C TYR A 96 9.12 7.73 15.06
N ASN A 97 9.56 8.99 15.00
CA ASN A 97 8.96 10.07 14.21
C ASN A 97 7.45 10.28 14.44
N ILE A 98 6.89 9.87 15.57
CA ILE A 98 5.44 9.95 15.88
C ILE A 98 4.88 11.38 15.81
N TRP A 99 5.73 12.40 15.91
CA TRP A 99 5.36 13.80 15.70
C TRP A 99 4.77 14.04 14.30
N MET A 100 5.21 13.28 13.28
CA MET A 100 4.68 13.39 11.92
C MET A 100 3.19 13.05 11.87
N ASP A 101 2.68 12.24 12.79
CA ASP A 101 1.26 11.84 12.84
C ASP A 101 0.37 13.02 13.27
N ARG A 102 0.95 14.06 13.86
CA ARG A 102 0.25 15.31 14.20
C ARG A 102 0.23 16.30 13.04
N LEU A 103 1.21 16.24 12.14
CA LEU A 103 1.32 17.19 11.02
C LEU A 103 0.72 16.66 9.73
N LEU A 104 0.84 15.36 9.49
CA LEU A 104 0.41 14.72 8.26
C LEU A 104 -0.92 14.02 8.48
N PRO A 105 -2.00 14.44 7.78
CA PRO A 105 -3.24 13.69 7.73
C PRO A 105 -3.07 12.20 7.44
N ARG A 106 -3.83 11.36 8.15
CA ARG A 106 -3.79 9.89 8.04
C ARG A 106 -3.90 9.37 6.60
N TRP A 107 -4.73 10.01 5.76
CA TRP A 107 -4.93 9.58 4.37
C TRP A 107 -3.64 9.62 3.55
N MET A 108 -2.70 10.53 3.84
CA MET A 108 -1.43 10.58 3.10
C MET A 108 -0.55 9.36 3.41
N PHE A 109 -0.52 8.91 4.67
CA PHE A 109 0.17 7.66 5.02
C PHE A 109 -0.47 6.47 4.32
N HIS A 110 -1.81 6.44 4.24
CA HIS A 110 -2.51 5.39 3.50
C HIS A 110 -2.18 5.43 2.00
N THR A 111 -2.06 6.59 1.37
CA THR A 111 -1.66 6.68 -0.05
C THR A 111 -0.30 6.04 -0.28
N VAL A 112 0.69 6.33 0.56
CA VAL A 112 2.03 5.72 0.46
C VAL A 112 1.97 4.20 0.65
N GLN A 113 1.19 3.74 1.62
CA GLN A 113 0.97 2.32 1.86
C GLN A 113 0.28 1.60 0.70
N ASN A 114 -0.71 2.24 0.06
CA ASN A 114 -1.40 1.66 -1.08
C ASN A 114 -0.46 1.47 -2.28
N LEU A 115 0.57 2.30 -2.47
CA LEU A 115 1.54 2.13 -3.56
C LEU A 115 2.21 0.74 -3.57
N VAL A 116 2.42 0.14 -2.39
CA VAL A 116 2.97 -1.23 -2.26
C VAL A 116 1.96 -2.26 -2.76
N ILE A 117 0.67 -2.07 -2.50
CA ILE A 117 -0.38 -2.97 -2.99
C ILE A 117 -0.59 -2.76 -4.48
N ASP A 118 -0.58 -1.52 -4.93
CA ASP A 118 -0.79 -1.14 -6.32
C ASP A 118 0.36 -1.61 -7.23
N SER A 119 1.58 -1.76 -6.71
CA SER A 119 2.66 -2.39 -7.48
C SER A 119 2.35 -3.85 -7.77
N ASP A 120 1.86 -4.61 -6.79
CA ASP A 120 1.81 -6.08 -6.94
C ASP A 120 0.45 -6.60 -7.41
N LEU A 121 -0.63 -5.82 -7.24
CA LEU A 121 -2.01 -6.26 -7.45
C LEU A 121 -2.25 -6.93 -8.80
N TYR A 122 -1.76 -6.34 -9.89
CA TYR A 122 -1.96 -6.91 -11.23
C TYR A 122 -1.21 -8.24 -11.40
N LEU A 123 0.01 -8.33 -10.87
CA LEU A 123 0.81 -9.56 -10.94
C LEU A 123 0.14 -10.67 -10.13
N LEU A 124 -0.33 -10.37 -8.92
CA LEU A 124 -1.04 -11.32 -8.06
C LEU A 124 -2.33 -11.82 -8.72
N HIS A 125 -3.09 -10.95 -9.38
CA HIS A 125 -4.29 -11.34 -10.13
C HIS A 125 -3.98 -12.32 -11.27
N VAL A 126 -2.92 -12.07 -12.03
CA VAL A 126 -2.50 -12.97 -13.12
C VAL A 126 -1.94 -14.27 -12.57
N GLU A 127 -1.17 -14.21 -11.48
CA GLU A 127 -0.59 -15.37 -10.80
C GLU A 127 -1.69 -16.32 -10.29
N GLU A 128 -2.72 -15.80 -9.62
CA GLU A 128 -3.83 -16.61 -9.12
C GLU A 128 -4.51 -17.40 -10.25
N LYS A 129 -4.76 -16.75 -11.39
CA LYS A 129 -5.35 -17.39 -12.57
C LYS A 129 -4.49 -18.51 -13.12
N LYS A 130 -3.20 -18.25 -13.32
CA LYS A 130 -2.26 -19.27 -13.82
C LYS A 130 -2.17 -20.44 -12.86
N ILE A 131 -2.09 -20.19 -11.54
CA ILE A 131 -2.06 -21.26 -10.54
C ILE A 131 -3.33 -22.10 -10.58
N MET A 132 -4.49 -21.49 -10.78
CA MET A 132 -5.74 -22.22 -10.91
C MET A 132 -5.80 -23.06 -12.18
N GLU A 133 -5.29 -22.56 -13.31
CA GLU A 133 -5.21 -23.30 -14.57
C GLU A 133 -4.27 -24.51 -14.48
N ALA A 134 -3.11 -24.39 -13.83
CA ALA A 134 -2.16 -25.50 -13.67
C ALA A 134 -2.50 -26.45 -12.50
N GLY A 135 -3.43 -26.04 -11.64
CA GLY A 135 -3.77 -26.71 -10.39
C GLY A 135 -2.86 -26.32 -9.22
N PRO A 136 -3.40 -26.18 -7.98
CA PRO A 136 -2.65 -25.70 -6.82
C PRO A 136 -1.37 -26.49 -6.49
N SER A 137 -1.35 -27.79 -6.80
CA SER A 137 -0.20 -28.67 -6.58
C SER A 137 1.00 -28.38 -7.49
N ASN A 138 0.80 -27.68 -8.61
CA ASN A 138 1.82 -27.39 -9.61
C ASN A 138 2.33 -25.93 -9.58
N TRP A 139 2.00 -25.16 -8.53
CA TRP A 139 2.32 -23.73 -8.46
C TRP A 139 3.80 -23.39 -8.67
N GLN A 140 4.72 -24.26 -8.24
CA GLN A 140 6.19 -24.06 -8.35
C GLN A 140 6.68 -24.07 -9.80
N LYS A 141 5.93 -24.68 -10.74
CA LYS A 141 6.25 -24.64 -12.17
C LYS A 141 5.92 -23.29 -12.79
N LEU A 142 5.04 -22.52 -12.16
CA LEU A 142 4.57 -21.22 -12.65
C LEU A 142 5.25 -20.06 -11.94
N CYS A 143 5.47 -20.19 -10.63
CA CYS A 143 6.10 -19.18 -9.80
C CYS A 143 7.51 -19.65 -9.47
N PHE A 144 8.49 -19.09 -10.18
CA PHE A 144 9.90 -19.39 -9.93
C PHE A 144 10.39 -18.59 -8.72
N VAL A 145 10.58 -19.27 -7.60
CA VAL A 145 10.96 -18.69 -6.30
C VAL A 145 12.24 -19.33 -5.73
N PRO A 146 13.39 -19.16 -6.40
CA PRO A 146 14.59 -19.95 -6.11
C PRO A 146 15.43 -19.39 -4.94
N THR A 147 15.12 -18.20 -4.43
CA THR A 147 16.03 -17.47 -3.54
C THR A 147 15.60 -17.54 -2.08
N LYS A 148 16.52 -17.20 -1.16
CA LYS A 148 16.19 -17.06 0.26
C LYS A 148 15.18 -15.96 0.54
N SER A 149 15.09 -14.93 -0.31
CA SER A 149 14.07 -13.88 -0.20
C SER A 149 12.65 -14.43 -0.37
N ASP A 150 12.50 -15.60 -1.00
CA ASP A 150 11.21 -16.22 -1.27
C ASP A 150 10.76 -17.21 -0.18
N ALA A 151 11.57 -17.42 0.86
CA ALA A 151 11.34 -18.51 1.82
C ALA A 151 9.96 -18.42 2.51
N ASN A 152 9.45 -17.20 2.78
CA ASN A 152 8.12 -17.01 3.36
C ASN A 152 6.99 -17.45 2.42
N VAL A 153 7.13 -17.21 1.10
CA VAL A 153 6.15 -17.65 0.10
C VAL A 153 6.14 -19.17 0.03
N VAL A 154 7.32 -19.79 -0.03
CA VAL A 154 7.48 -21.26 -0.04
C VAL A 154 6.90 -21.87 1.24
N ALA A 155 7.20 -21.30 2.41
CA ALA A 155 6.69 -21.78 3.69
C ALA A 155 5.17 -21.66 3.80
N PHE A 156 4.59 -20.55 3.36
CA PHE A 156 3.14 -20.36 3.32
C PHE A 156 2.46 -21.38 2.40
N ARG A 157 2.98 -21.60 1.18
CA ARG A 157 2.43 -22.60 0.26
C ARG A 157 2.55 -24.02 0.79
N LYS A 158 3.65 -24.35 1.48
CA LYS A 158 3.83 -25.64 2.16
C LYS A 158 2.83 -25.80 3.32
N TRP A 159 2.66 -24.76 4.14
CA TRP A 159 1.67 -24.74 5.21
C TRP A 159 0.25 -24.94 4.67
N LEU A 160 -0.13 -24.19 3.62
CA LEU A 160 -1.43 -24.30 2.97
C LEU A 160 -1.69 -25.71 2.44
N LYS A 161 -0.68 -26.34 1.82
CA LYS A 161 -0.75 -27.72 1.33
C LYS A 161 -0.98 -28.73 2.46
N ILE A 162 -0.21 -28.64 3.54
CA ILE A 162 -0.22 -29.64 4.62
C ILE A 162 -1.46 -29.49 5.51
N TYR A 163 -1.85 -28.25 5.85
CA TYR A 163 -2.86 -27.98 6.88
C TYR A 163 -4.20 -27.49 6.34
N ALA A 164 -4.29 -27.09 5.07
CA ALA A 164 -5.51 -26.55 4.46
C ALA A 164 -5.84 -27.21 3.09
N GLY A 165 -5.22 -28.34 2.75
CA GLY A 165 -5.52 -29.05 1.49
C GLY A 165 -5.02 -28.35 0.22
N GLY A 166 -4.18 -27.31 0.34
CA GLY A 166 -3.52 -26.63 -0.78
C GLY A 166 -4.34 -25.51 -1.42
N GLN A 167 -5.58 -25.29 -0.98
CA GLN A 167 -6.46 -24.25 -1.49
C GLN A 167 -7.42 -23.78 -0.40
N ILE A 168 -8.14 -22.69 -0.66
CA ILE A 168 -9.21 -22.24 0.25
C ILE A 168 -10.40 -23.19 0.07
N ASP A 169 -10.91 -23.70 1.19
CA ASP A 169 -12.19 -24.39 1.24
C ASP A 169 -13.33 -23.36 1.25
N TRP A 170 -14.05 -23.27 0.12
CA TRP A 170 -15.19 -22.37 -0.03
C TRP A 170 -16.52 -22.99 0.44
N GLY A 171 -16.49 -24.24 0.90
CA GLY A 171 -17.68 -25.02 1.23
C GLY A 171 -18.68 -25.02 0.09
N ASN A 172 -19.98 -24.90 0.43
CA ASN A 172 -21.06 -24.88 -0.55
C ASN A 172 -21.40 -23.47 -1.07
N LYS A 173 -20.66 -22.43 -0.65
CA LYS A 173 -20.99 -21.03 -0.98
C LYS A 173 -20.47 -20.62 -2.34
N PHE A 174 -19.33 -21.15 -2.76
CA PHE A 174 -18.71 -20.85 -4.05
C PHE A 174 -18.14 -22.11 -4.68
N THR A 175 -18.16 -22.17 -6.01
CA THR A 175 -17.55 -23.24 -6.81
C THR A 175 -16.02 -23.19 -6.82
N GLY A 176 -15.42 -22.10 -6.30
CA GLY A 176 -13.99 -21.84 -6.37
C GLY A 176 -13.53 -21.23 -7.70
N SER A 177 -14.38 -21.13 -8.73
CA SER A 177 -14.00 -20.57 -10.04
C SER A 177 -13.77 -19.06 -9.98
N LEU A 178 -12.71 -18.58 -10.64
CA LEU A 178 -12.41 -17.14 -10.70
C LEU A 178 -13.32 -16.42 -11.69
N PRO A 179 -13.68 -15.15 -11.41
CA PRO A 179 -14.36 -14.31 -12.38
C PRO A 179 -13.46 -13.97 -13.59
N PRO A 180 -14.04 -13.55 -14.72
CA PRO A 180 -13.30 -12.99 -15.86
C PRO A 180 -12.40 -11.82 -15.42
N THR A 181 -11.28 -11.63 -16.11
CA THR A 181 -10.37 -10.51 -15.81
C THR A 181 -11.07 -9.20 -16.23
N PRO A 182 -11.30 -8.26 -15.31
CA PRO A 182 -11.84 -6.95 -15.68
C PRO A 182 -10.76 -6.12 -16.40
N PRO A 183 -11.14 -5.01 -17.05
CA PRO A 183 -10.18 -4.04 -17.56
C PRO A 183 -9.18 -3.61 -16.47
N ARG A 184 -7.92 -3.39 -16.84
CA ARG A 184 -6.85 -3.03 -15.89
C ARG A 184 -7.22 -1.81 -15.03
N GLU A 185 -7.85 -0.81 -15.63
CA GLU A 185 -8.29 0.39 -14.92
C GLU A 185 -9.30 0.09 -13.81
N GLN A 186 -10.20 -0.87 -14.03
CA GLN A 186 -11.17 -1.31 -13.04
C GLN A 186 -10.51 -2.16 -11.95
N LEU A 187 -9.61 -3.08 -12.33
CA LEU A 187 -8.87 -3.91 -11.36
C LEU A 187 -8.05 -3.05 -10.38
N MET A 188 -7.46 -1.98 -10.91
CA MET A 188 -6.57 -1.09 -10.16
C MET A 188 -7.29 0.16 -9.63
N ASP A 189 -8.63 0.20 -9.61
CA ASP A 189 -9.38 1.35 -9.10
C ASP A 189 -9.35 1.38 -7.55
N ARG A 190 -8.44 2.20 -7.02
CA ARG A 190 -8.25 2.45 -5.59
C ARG A 190 -9.50 2.99 -4.92
N TYR A 191 -10.39 3.67 -5.65
CA TYR A 191 -11.58 4.23 -5.06
C TYR A 191 -12.48 3.14 -4.50
N TRP A 192 -12.69 2.08 -5.28
CA TRP A 192 -13.52 0.95 -4.91
C TRP A 192 -12.82 -0.01 -3.96
N SER A 193 -11.53 -0.27 -4.17
CA SER A 193 -10.77 -1.19 -3.32
C SER A 193 -10.49 -0.61 -1.93
N HIS A 194 -10.33 0.71 -1.80
CA HIS A 194 -9.91 1.35 -0.55
C HIS A 194 -10.74 2.57 -0.15
N VAL A 195 -10.83 3.60 -1.01
CA VAL A 195 -11.29 4.94 -0.59
C VAL A 195 -12.70 4.91 -0.04
N VAL A 196 -13.63 4.22 -0.69
CA VAL A 196 -15.03 4.13 -0.25
C VAL A 196 -15.18 3.49 1.14
N ASN A 197 -14.26 2.58 1.50
CA ASN A 197 -14.27 1.83 2.75
C ASN A 197 -13.42 2.48 3.87
N CYS A 198 -12.59 3.47 3.54
CA CYS A 198 -11.71 4.14 4.50
C CYS A 198 -12.24 5.53 4.83
N SER A 199 -12.68 5.75 6.07
CA SER A 199 -13.24 7.04 6.51
C SER A 199 -12.29 8.22 6.28
N SER A 200 -11.00 8.05 6.54
CA SER A 200 -9.99 9.12 6.35
C SER A 200 -9.78 9.45 4.87
N CYS A 201 -9.65 8.44 4.00
CA CYS A 201 -9.41 8.66 2.57
C CYS A 201 -10.69 9.14 1.87
N ASN A 202 -11.86 8.63 2.27
CA ASN A 202 -13.16 9.09 1.77
C ASN A 202 -13.40 10.57 2.09
N ALA A 203 -13.14 10.98 3.34
CA ALA A 203 -13.26 12.37 3.75
C ALA A 203 -12.31 13.29 2.96
N ALA A 204 -11.05 12.87 2.80
CA ALA A 204 -10.08 13.61 1.98
C ALA A 204 -10.51 13.70 0.51
N TYR A 205 -10.95 12.59 -0.09
CA TYR A 205 -11.45 12.54 -1.45
C TYR A 205 -12.63 13.52 -1.64
N LYS A 206 -13.63 13.48 -0.76
CA LYS A 206 -14.79 14.37 -0.83
C LYS A 206 -14.40 15.84 -0.66
N GLY A 207 -13.56 16.16 0.33
CA GLY A 207 -13.12 17.52 0.61
C GLY A 207 -12.28 18.11 -0.54
N LEU A 208 -11.33 17.34 -1.07
CA LEU A 208 -10.50 17.79 -2.19
C LEU A 208 -11.32 17.96 -3.48
N ASN A 209 -12.29 17.07 -3.75
CA ASN A 209 -13.20 17.25 -4.90
C ASN A 209 -14.06 18.51 -4.74
N ALA A 210 -14.61 18.75 -3.54
CA ALA A 210 -15.37 19.97 -3.28
C ALA A 210 -14.52 21.23 -3.50
N LEU A 211 -13.25 21.21 -3.08
CA LEU A 211 -12.31 22.30 -3.35
C LEU A 211 -12.02 22.46 -4.84
N ALA A 212 -11.78 21.38 -5.57
CA ALA A 212 -11.54 21.43 -7.02
C ALA A 212 -12.73 22.05 -7.77
N VAL A 213 -13.95 21.65 -7.42
CA VAL A 213 -15.19 22.23 -7.98
C VAL A 213 -15.34 23.69 -7.57
N SER A 214 -15.10 24.04 -6.30
CA SER A 214 -15.21 25.42 -5.81
C SER A 214 -14.24 26.36 -6.53
N LEU A 215 -12.99 25.95 -6.71
CA LEU A 215 -11.99 26.70 -7.48
C LEU A 215 -12.45 26.94 -8.93
N GLN A 216 -13.06 25.94 -9.57
CA GLN A 216 -13.59 26.09 -10.92
C GLN A 216 -14.76 27.09 -10.97
N VAL A 217 -15.68 27.01 -10.00
CA VAL A 217 -16.81 27.95 -9.89
C VAL A 217 -16.31 29.38 -9.64
N PHE A 218 -15.34 29.56 -8.73
CA PHE A 218 -14.73 30.87 -8.49
C PHE A 218 -14.05 31.43 -9.72
N SER A 219 -13.34 30.60 -10.50
CA SER A 219 -12.75 31.03 -11.75
C SER A 219 -13.78 31.61 -12.71
N PHE A 220 -14.88 30.89 -12.96
CA PHE A 220 -15.94 31.37 -13.84
C PHE A 220 -16.65 32.61 -13.29
N ALA A 221 -16.89 32.68 -11.99
CA ALA A 221 -17.47 33.85 -11.34
C ALA A 221 -16.59 35.09 -11.52
N LEU A 222 -15.26 34.96 -11.34
CA LEU A 222 -14.32 36.05 -11.54
C LEU A 222 -14.27 36.53 -13.00
N VAL A 223 -14.28 35.60 -13.96
CA VAL A 223 -14.37 35.95 -15.40
C VAL A 223 -15.68 36.68 -15.71
N ALA A 224 -16.80 36.20 -15.17
CA ALA A 224 -18.11 36.83 -15.36
C ALA A 224 -18.15 38.25 -14.77
N ILE A 225 -17.59 38.46 -13.57
CA ILE A 225 -17.46 39.78 -12.95
C ILE A 225 -16.66 40.71 -13.86
N VAL A 226 -15.48 40.29 -14.31
CA VAL A 226 -14.61 41.10 -15.20
C VAL A 226 -15.29 41.43 -16.53
N GLY A 227 -16.11 40.51 -17.06
CA GLY A 227 -16.86 40.71 -18.30
C GLY A 227 -18.07 41.65 -18.15
N ALA A 228 -18.75 41.62 -17.00
CA ALA A 228 -19.93 42.44 -16.73
C ALA A 228 -19.59 43.86 -16.24
N THR A 229 -18.42 44.07 -15.62
CA THR A 229 -17.99 45.40 -15.17
C THR A 229 -17.51 46.28 -16.33
N LYS A 230 -18.09 47.48 -16.47
CA LYS A 230 -17.60 48.49 -17.43
C LYS A 230 -16.17 48.90 -17.09
N GLN A 231 -15.36 49.20 -18.11
CA GLN A 231 -13.93 49.52 -17.96
C GLN A 231 -13.65 50.71 -17.02
N ALA A 232 -14.56 51.68 -16.93
CA ALA A 232 -14.41 52.84 -16.05
C ALA A 232 -14.75 52.57 -14.57
N MET A 233 -15.35 51.41 -14.24
CA MET A 233 -15.81 51.12 -12.86
C MET A 233 -14.74 50.43 -11.99
N ILE A 234 -13.72 49.83 -12.60
CA ILE A 234 -12.62 49.18 -11.87
C ILE A 234 -11.28 49.62 -12.45
N SER A 235 -10.27 49.77 -11.60
CA SER A 235 -8.93 50.11 -12.07
C SER A 235 -8.36 48.98 -12.94
N MET A 236 -7.45 49.32 -13.86
CA MET A 236 -6.76 48.33 -14.69
C MET A 236 -5.99 47.30 -13.84
N ALA A 237 -5.41 47.74 -12.72
CA ALA A 237 -4.74 46.86 -11.75
C ALA A 237 -5.72 45.87 -11.09
N ALA A 238 -6.91 46.32 -10.66
CA ALA A 238 -7.93 45.46 -10.09
C ALA A 238 -8.45 44.43 -11.11
N ARG A 239 -8.69 44.88 -12.35
CA ARG A 239 -9.10 43.99 -13.44
C ARG A 239 -8.08 42.90 -13.73
N ASN A 240 -6.81 43.27 -13.85
CA ASN A 240 -5.71 42.32 -14.07
C ASN A 240 -5.59 41.33 -12.91
N THR A 241 -5.77 41.80 -11.66
CA THR A 241 -5.74 40.94 -10.47
C THR A 241 -6.85 39.90 -10.51
N LEU A 242 -8.09 40.30 -10.84
CA LEU A 242 -9.23 39.37 -10.95
C LEU A 242 -9.01 38.33 -12.06
N VAL A 243 -8.46 38.74 -13.20
CA VAL A 243 -8.12 37.81 -14.30
C VAL A 243 -7.05 36.81 -13.87
N ILE A 244 -5.97 37.27 -13.23
CA ILE A 244 -4.91 36.39 -12.72
C ILE A 244 -5.48 35.40 -11.70
N ALA A 245 -6.29 35.89 -10.75
CA ALA A 245 -6.95 35.03 -9.76
C ALA A 245 -7.86 33.99 -10.42
N ALA A 246 -8.62 34.36 -11.46
CA ALA A 246 -9.47 33.44 -12.21
C ALA A 246 -8.65 32.34 -12.89
N VAL A 247 -7.53 32.71 -13.53
CA VAL A 247 -6.62 31.75 -14.18
C VAL A 247 -6.01 30.81 -13.15
N LEU A 248 -5.50 31.33 -12.03
CA LEU A 248 -4.92 30.52 -10.95
C LEU A 248 -5.95 29.54 -10.36
N CYS A 249 -7.20 29.98 -10.17
CA CYS A 249 -8.28 29.10 -9.70
C CYS A 249 -8.58 27.98 -10.71
N PHE A 250 -8.63 28.29 -12.01
CA PHE A 250 -8.86 27.27 -13.05
C PHE A 250 -7.73 26.25 -13.12
N VAL A 251 -6.48 26.73 -13.18
CA VAL A 251 -5.28 25.88 -13.22
C VAL A 251 -5.20 25.04 -11.95
N GLY A 252 -5.43 25.64 -10.78
CA GLY A 252 -5.48 24.95 -9.50
C GLY A 252 -6.53 23.85 -9.46
N SER A 253 -7.73 24.11 -9.99
CA SER A 253 -8.80 23.12 -10.12
C SER A 253 -8.39 21.93 -11.01
N LYS A 254 -7.80 22.19 -12.18
CA LYS A 254 -7.36 21.11 -13.10
C LYS A 254 -6.21 20.30 -12.51
N TRP A 255 -5.25 20.96 -11.89
CA TRP A 255 -4.15 20.30 -11.19
C TRP A 255 -4.69 19.43 -10.05
N LEU A 256 -5.61 19.96 -9.24
CA LEU A 256 -6.19 19.25 -8.11
C LEU A 256 -7.03 18.05 -8.55
N SER A 257 -7.83 18.18 -9.62
CA SER A 257 -8.57 17.04 -10.20
C SER A 257 -7.65 15.94 -10.70
N HIS A 258 -6.55 16.27 -11.37
CA HIS A 258 -5.55 15.29 -11.77
C HIS A 258 -4.85 14.64 -10.58
N PHE A 259 -4.48 15.43 -9.57
CA PHE A 259 -3.92 14.94 -8.31
C PHE A 259 -4.87 13.95 -7.62
N ILE A 260 -6.16 14.30 -7.50
CA ILE A 260 -7.19 13.45 -6.92
C ILE A 260 -7.30 12.14 -7.69
N TYR A 261 -7.32 12.19 -9.03
CA TYR A 261 -7.39 10.99 -9.86
C TYR A 261 -6.20 10.06 -9.61
N LYS A 262 -4.96 10.57 -9.65
CA LYS A 262 -3.76 9.74 -9.41
C LYS A 262 -3.66 9.21 -7.97
N THR A 263 -4.21 9.95 -7.01
CA THR A 263 -4.10 9.64 -5.57
C THR A 263 -5.22 8.75 -5.04
N PHE A 264 -6.42 8.82 -5.62
CA PHE A 264 -7.60 8.12 -5.08
C PHE A 264 -8.30 7.20 -6.07
N ARG A 265 -7.96 7.23 -7.36
CA ARG A 265 -8.59 6.39 -8.38
C ARG A 265 -7.59 5.42 -8.99
N TYR A 266 -6.63 5.92 -9.75
CA TYR A 266 -5.78 5.04 -10.53
C TYR A 266 -4.32 5.47 -10.47
N HIS A 267 -3.48 4.54 -10.04
CA HIS A 267 -2.04 4.65 -10.12
C HIS A 267 -1.50 3.48 -10.95
N GLY A 268 -1.12 3.79 -12.19
CA GLY A 268 -0.59 2.78 -13.08
C GLY A 268 0.83 2.41 -12.68
N TYR A 269 1.04 1.14 -12.35
CA TYR A 269 2.37 0.55 -12.28
C TYR A 269 2.68 -0.15 -13.60
N ASN A 270 3.87 0.08 -14.15
CA ASN A 270 4.37 -0.64 -15.32
C ASN A 270 5.59 -1.47 -14.90
N HIS A 271 5.49 -2.79 -15.02
CA HIS A 271 6.58 -3.71 -14.67
C HIS A 271 7.56 -3.97 -15.82
N ALA A 272 7.32 -3.39 -17.01
CA ALA A 272 8.09 -3.65 -18.22
C ALA A 272 9.15 -2.57 -18.53
N SER A 273 9.58 -1.79 -17.54
CA SER A 273 10.53 -0.68 -17.70
C SER A 273 11.86 -0.89 -17.01
#